data_AF-A0A4U0SKQ8-F1
#
_entry.id   AF-A0A4U0SKQ8-F1
#
_cell.length_a   1.000
_cell.length_b   1.000
_cell.length_c   1.000
_cell.angle_alpha   90.00
_cell.angle_beta   90.00
_cell.angle_gamma   90.00
#
_symmetry.space_group_name_H-M   'P 1'
#
loop_
_entity.id
_entity.type
_entity.pdbx_description
1 polymer ?
#
loop_
_entity_poly.entity_id
_entity_poly.type
_entity_poly.pdbx_seq_one_letter_code
_entity_poly.pdbx_strand_id
1 'polypeptide(L)' 'MHYLDGSGGRARIPTEWTDEAPVDPLVVAAAGRCPFRTDDLVELSALMDALRGPGHGPAEGVAGLMP' A
#
# COMPACT_ATOMS: atom_id res chain seq x y z
N MET A 1 0.06 -18.63 2.69
CA MET A 1 -0.83 -18.94 3.84
C MET A 1 -2.29 -19.23 3.41
N HIS A 2 -3.06 -20.03 4.17
CA HIS A 2 -4.48 -20.36 3.91
C HIS A 2 -5.35 -20.27 5.18
N TYR A 3 -6.64 -19.96 5.03
CA TYR A 3 -7.63 -19.97 6.10
C TYR A 3 -8.85 -20.82 5.72
N LEU A 4 -9.67 -21.19 6.71
CA LEU A 4 -10.94 -21.87 6.47
C LEU A 4 -12.05 -20.83 6.32
N ASP A 5 -12.75 -20.87 5.20
CA ASP A 5 -13.92 -20.01 4.96
C ASP A 5 -15.14 -20.48 5.79
N GLY A 6 -16.22 -19.69 5.76
CA GLY A 6 -17.45 -20.00 6.49
C GLY A 6 -18.18 -21.28 6.04
N SER A 7 -17.80 -21.86 4.91
CA SER A 7 -18.30 -23.14 4.40
C SER A 7 -17.39 -24.33 4.74
N GLY A 8 -16.27 -24.08 5.43
CA GLY A 8 -15.25 -25.09 5.73
C GLY A 8 -14.31 -25.39 4.55
N GLY A 9 -14.39 -24.61 3.48
CA GLY A 9 -13.46 -24.63 2.36
C GLY A 9 -12.14 -23.95 2.71
N ARG A 10 -11.09 -24.22 1.93
CA ARG A 10 -9.78 -23.56 2.09
C ARG A 10 -9.67 -22.38 1.15
N ALA A 11 -9.57 -21.18 1.73
CA ALA A 11 -9.30 -19.95 1.00
C ALA A 11 -7.83 -19.54 1.18
N ARG A 12 -7.29 -18.81 0.19
CA ARG A 12 -5.91 -18.31 0.21
C ARG A 12 -5.91 -16.85 0.66
N ILE A 13 -4.95 -16.48 1.49
CA ILE A 13 -4.74 -15.08 1.84
C ILE A 13 -3.87 -14.44 0.75
N PRO A 14 -4.15 -13.19 0.33
CA PRO A 14 -3.24 -12.45 -0.55
C PRO A 14 -1.81 -12.46 -0.01
N THR A 15 -0.83 -12.64 -0.89
CA THR A 15 0.58 -12.67 -0.48
C THR A 15 1.01 -11.35 0.16
N GLU A 16 0.46 -10.21 -0.28
CA GLU A 16 0.72 -8.89 0.31
C GLU A 16 0.26 -8.74 1.77
N TRP A 17 -0.58 -9.65 2.28
CA TRP A 17 -1.05 -9.65 3.66
C TRP A 17 -0.26 -10.60 4.56
N THR A 18 0.75 -11.26 4.02
CA THR A 18 1.63 -12.15 4.76
C THR A 18 3.08 -11.67 4.62
N ASP A 19 3.93 -12.07 5.55
CA ASP A 19 5.38 -11.83 5.45
C ASP A 19 6.06 -12.60 4.30
N GLU A 20 5.28 -13.30 3.46
CA GLU A 20 5.77 -14.00 2.27
C GLU A 20 6.02 -13.04 1.09
N ALA A 21 5.47 -11.82 1.13
CA ALA A 21 5.72 -10.82 0.09
C ALA A 21 7.19 -10.34 0.13
N PRO A 22 7.82 -10.07 -1.04
CA PRO A 22 9.10 -9.39 -1.07
C PRO A 22 9.04 -8.06 -0.32
N VAL A 23 10.08 -7.74 0.45
CA VAL A 23 10.15 -6.44 1.15
C VAL A 23 10.09 -5.31 0.12
N ASP A 24 9.20 -4.36 0.35
CA ASP A 24 9.01 -3.22 -0.54
C ASP A 24 10.33 -2.43 -0.70
N PRO A 25 10.77 -2.11 -1.93
CA PRO A 25 11.99 -1.33 -2.16
C PRO A 25 12.04 0.01 -1.43
N LEU A 26 10.89 0.66 -1.20
CA LEU A 26 10.77 1.86 -0.38
C LEU A 26 11.12 1.56 1.08
N VAL A 27 10.62 0.46 1.64
CA VAL A 27 10.95 0.02 3.01
C VAL A 27 12.44 -0.30 3.13
N VAL A 28 13.02 -0.96 2.11
CA VAL A 28 14.48 -1.21 2.05
C VAL A 28 15.27 0.10 1.98
N ALA A 29 14.86 1.05 1.13
CA ALA A 29 15.51 2.35 1.01
C ALA A 29 15.37 3.21 2.28
N ALA A 30 14.23 3.07 2.95
CA ALA A 30 13.86 3.78 4.18
C ALA A 30 14.44 3.19 5.46
N ALA A 31 15.03 1.99 5.42
CA ALA A 31 15.46 1.20 6.59
C ALA A 31 16.29 2.02 7.60
N GLY A 32 15.61 2.63 8.58
CA GLY A 32 16.18 3.53 9.58
C GLY A 32 16.67 4.89 9.05
N ARG A 33 16.44 5.19 7.77
CA ARG A 33 16.93 6.41 7.09
C ARG A 33 15.84 7.28 6.52
N CYS A 34 14.56 6.91 6.67
CA CYS A 34 13.47 7.82 6.32
C CYS A 34 13.43 8.94 7.38
N PRO A 35 13.81 10.18 7.04
CA PRO A 35 13.70 11.29 7.97
C PRO A 35 12.23 11.74 8.13
N PHE A 36 11.36 11.29 7.22
CA PHE A 36 9.97 11.70 7.12
C PHE A 36 9.08 10.82 8.00
N ARG A 37 8.37 11.47 8.91
CA ARG A 37 7.26 10.85 9.66
C ARG A 37 6.08 10.62 8.72
N THR A 38 5.14 9.77 9.14
CA THR A 38 3.90 9.52 8.38
C THR A 38 3.18 10.82 8.02
N ASP A 39 3.14 11.78 8.95
CA ASP A 39 2.52 13.09 8.72
C ASP A 39 3.23 13.88 7.61
N ASP A 40 4.56 13.83 7.54
CA ASP A 40 5.34 14.50 6.50
C ASP A 40 5.06 13.90 5.11
N LEU A 41 4.81 12.60 5.04
CA LEU A 41 4.45 11.92 3.79
C LEU A 41 3.03 12.27 3.31
N VAL A 42 2.11 12.50 4.25
CA VAL A 42 0.74 12.98 3.95
C VAL A 42 0.78 14.43 3.46
N GLU A 43 1.61 15.28 4.06
CA GLU A 43 1.79 16.65 3.57
C GLU A 43 2.46 16.67 2.19
N LEU A 44 3.45 15.80 1.96
CA LEU A 44 4.11 15.65 0.67
C LEU A 44 3.14 15.18 -0.43
N SER A 45 2.21 14.26 -0.14
CA SER A 45 1.24 13.80 -1.14
C SER A 45 0.29 14.93 -1.56
N ALA A 46 -0.18 15.73 -0.62
CA ALA A 46 -0.99 16.91 -0.91
C ALA A 46 -0.23 17.94 -1.78
N LEU A 47 1.07 18.14 -1.51
CA LEU A 47 1.91 19.03 -2.32
C LEU A 47 2.10 18.48 -3.75
N MET A 48 2.31 17.17 -3.89
CA MET A 48 2.43 16.52 -5.21
C MET A 48 1.14 16.63 -6.02
N ASP A 49 -0.02 16.49 -5.37
CA ASP A 49 -1.32 16.67 -6.01
C ASP A 49 -1.53 18.12 -6.46
N ALA A 50 -1.14 19.10 -5.63
CA ALA A 50 -1.19 20.52 -6.00
C ALA A 50 -0.26 20.83 -7.18
N LEU A 51 0.91 20.19 -7.26
CA LEU A 51 1.90 20.40 -8.32
C LEU A 51 1.50 19.74 -9.64
N ARG A 52 0.75 18.63 -9.60
CA ARG A 52 0.27 17.92 -10.81
C ARG A 52 -0.75 18.71 -11.63
N GLY A 53 -1.38 19.73 -11.06
CA GLY A 53 -2.37 20.55 -11.72
C GLY A 53 -3.68 19.79 -12.04
N PRO A 54 -4.73 20.52 -12.49
CA PRO A 54 -6.05 19.94 -12.74
C PRO A 54 -6.03 19.07 -14.00
N GLY A 55 -5.64 17.81 -13.87
CA GLY A 55 -5.59 16.88 -15.01
C GLY A 55 -5.11 15.46 -14.69
N HIS A 56 -4.49 15.25 -13.52
CA HIS A 56 -4.19 13.90 -13.03
C HIS A 56 -5.19 13.59 -11.92
N GLY A 57 -6.25 12.83 -12.25
CA GLY A 57 -7.16 12.28 -11.24
C GLY A 57 -6.38 11.50 -10.19
N PRO A 58 -6.96 11.28 -8.99
CA PRO A 58 -6.29 10.56 -7.92
C PRO A 58 -5.70 9.27 -8.52
N ALA A 59 -4.44 8.97 -8.19
CA ALA A 59 -3.88 7.66 -8.52
C ALA A 59 -4.93 6.66 -8.06
N GLU A 60 -5.51 5.92 -9.00
CA GLU A 60 -6.63 5.01 -8.78
C GLU A 60 -6.11 3.89 -7.89
N GLY A 61 -6.08 4.19 -6.60
CA GLY A 61 -5.51 3.38 -5.55
C GLY A 61 -6.63 2.57 -4.95
N VAL A 62 -6.42 1.26 -4.97
CA VAL A 62 -7.02 0.24 -4.10
C VAL A 62 -8.52 -0.06 -4.20
N ALA A 63 -9.32 0.67 -4.99
CA ALA A 63 -10.75 0.35 -5.18
C ALA A 63 -11.00 -1.00 -5.89
N GLY A 64 -9.98 -1.59 -6.52
CA GLY A 64 -10.05 -2.92 -7.15
C GLY A 64 -9.55 -4.08 -6.28
N LEU A 65 -9.08 -3.82 -5.05
CA LEU A 65 -8.47 -4.82 -4.19
C LEU A 65 -9.37 -5.18 -3.00
N MET A 66 -10.66 -5.41 -3.25
CA MET A 66 -11.56 -6.19 -2.39
C MET A 66 -12.70 -6.75 -3.26
N PRO A 67 -12.68 -8.03 -3.63
CA PRO A 67 -13.91 -8.78 -3.84
C PRO A 67 -14.56 -9.16 -2.50
#